data_AF-A0A6P7FPE6-F1
#
_entry.id   AF-A0A6P7FPE6-F1
#
_cell.length_a   1.000
_cell.length_b   1.000
_cell.length_c   1.000
_cell.angle_alpha   90.00
_cell.angle_beta   90.00
_cell.angle_gamma   90.00
#
_symmetry.space_group_name_H-M   'P 1'
#
loop_
_entity.id
_entity.type
_entity.pdbx_description
1 polymer ?
#
loop_
_entity_poly.entity_id
_entity_poly.type
_entity_poly.pdbx_seq_one_letter_code
_entity_poly.pdbx_strand_id
1 'polypeptide(L)' 'MSTKDPCKPYACRIQACLKENRFQEKPCQTVIEDMRDCCRKWKDKSFVCGGIDISKKRETANNEQ' A
#
# COMPACT_ATOMS: atom_id res chain seq x y z
N MET A 1 -16.06 17.13 -10.60
CA MET A 1 -14.67 16.65 -10.65
C MET A 1 -14.59 15.34 -9.88
N SER A 2 -14.15 14.25 -10.50
CA SER A 2 -13.89 13.02 -9.74
C SER A 2 -12.85 13.34 -8.67
N THR A 3 -13.25 13.30 -7.42
CA THR A 3 -12.37 13.41 -6.26
C THR A 3 -11.27 12.39 -6.45
N LYS A 4 -10.08 12.86 -6.82
CA LYS A 4 -8.92 12.00 -7.01
C LYS A 4 -8.66 11.33 -5.66
N ASP A 5 -8.71 10.01 -5.66
CA ASP A 5 -8.44 9.23 -4.46
C ASP A 5 -7.03 9.61 -3.94
N PRO A 6 -6.93 10.09 -2.68
CA PRO A 6 -5.69 10.64 -2.14
C PRO A 6 -4.60 9.57 -2.01
N CYS A 7 -4.96 8.29 -1.90
CA CYS A 7 -3.99 7.20 -1.73
C CYS A 7 -3.70 6.42 -3.02
N LYS A 8 -4.44 6.71 -4.11
CA LYS A 8 -4.18 6.12 -5.43
C LYS A 8 -2.75 6.28 -5.95
N PRO A 9 -2.04 7.41 -5.75
CA PRO A 9 -0.64 7.54 -6.17
C PRO A 9 0.26 6.50 -5.50
N TYR A 10 0.06 6.22 -4.21
CA TYR A 10 0.83 5.20 -3.49
C TYR A 10 0.48 3.79 -3.98
N ALA A 11 -0.79 3.51 -4.25
CA ALA A 11 -1.21 2.24 -4.86
C ALA A 11 -0.48 1.98 -6.19
N CYS A 12 -0.40 3.00 -7.05
CA CYS A 12 0.34 2.91 -8.31
C CYS A 12 1.83 2.70 -8.09
N ARG A 13 2.45 3.34 -7.08
CA ARG A 13 3.86 3.14 -6.74
C ARG A 13 4.13 1.71 -6.24
N ILE A 14 3.23 1.10 -5.47
CA ILE A 14 3.35 -0.30 -5.06
C ILE A 14 3.33 -1.20 -6.29
N GLN A 15 2.38 -1.00 -7.20
CA GLN A 15 2.29 -1.80 -8.43
C GLN A 15 3.53 -1.66 -9.32
N ALA A 16 4.11 -0.46 -9.43
CA ALA A 16 5.37 -0.25 -10.14
C ALA A 16 6.52 -0.99 -9.45
N CYS A 17 6.68 -0.79 -8.14
CA CYS A 17 7.71 -1.45 -7.35
C CYS A 17 7.64 -2.98 -7.46
N LEU A 18 6.45 -3.55 -7.37
CA LEU A 18 6.26 -4.99 -7.53
C LEU A 18 6.70 -5.45 -8.92
N LYS A 19 6.28 -4.77 -9.99
CA LYS A 19 6.70 -5.13 -11.36
C LYS A 19 8.21 -5.08 -11.54
N GLU A 20 8.86 -4.05 -11.00
CA GLU A 20 10.32 -3.88 -11.06
C GLU A 20 11.06 -4.94 -10.23
N ASN A 21 10.47 -5.37 -9.12
CA ASN A 21 11.06 -6.33 -8.19
C ASN A 21 10.54 -7.76 -8.38
N ARG A 22 10.02 -8.12 -9.57
CA ARG A 22 9.47 -9.47 -9.85
C ARG A 22 8.44 -9.93 -8.83
N PHE A 23 7.55 -9.02 -8.45
CA PHE A 23 6.48 -9.20 -7.47
C PHE A 23 6.95 -9.53 -6.05
N GLN A 24 8.21 -9.26 -5.73
CA GLN A 24 8.72 -9.37 -4.37
C GLN A 24 8.25 -8.15 -3.54
N GLU A 25 7.45 -8.39 -2.50
CA GLU A 25 6.96 -7.33 -1.62
C GLU A 25 8.03 -6.76 -0.68
N LYS A 26 9.04 -7.57 -0.33
CA LYS A 26 10.13 -7.20 0.60
C LYS A 26 10.82 -5.86 0.25
N PRO A 27 11.27 -5.62 -0.99
CA PRO A 27 11.83 -4.32 -1.39
C PRO A 27 10.80 -3.19 -1.43
N CYS A 28 9.51 -3.50 -1.52
CA CYS A 28 8.42 -2.53 -1.62
C CYS A 28 7.83 -2.11 -0.26
N GLN A 29 8.34 -2.65 0.85
CA GLN A 29 7.85 -2.35 2.21
C GLN A 29 7.75 -0.86 2.49
N THR A 30 8.73 -0.06 2.07
CA THR A 30 8.70 1.39 2.23
C THR A 30 7.49 2.04 1.56
N VAL A 31 7.16 1.62 0.33
CA VAL A 31 6.01 2.17 -0.42
C VAL A 31 4.68 1.66 0.14
N ILE A 32 4.67 0.42 0.64
CA ILE A 32 3.51 -0.16 1.33
C ILE A 32 3.22 0.61 2.63
N GLU A 33 4.25 1.01 3.36
CA GLU A 33 4.11 1.85 4.55
C GLU A 33 3.62 3.26 4.23
N ASP A 34 4.15 3.90 3.19
CA ASP A 34 3.63 5.18 2.69
C ASP A 34 2.12 5.07 2.41
N MET A 35 1.68 3.97 1.79
CA MET A 35 0.27 3.73 1.53
C MET A 35 -0.53 3.49 2.82
N ARG A 36 0.00 2.74 3.79
CA ARG A 36 -0.63 2.55 5.11
C ARG A 36 -0.81 3.89 5.82
N ASP A 37 0.19 4.76 5.78
CA ASP A 37 0.11 6.09 6.38
C ASP A 37 -0.89 7.00 5.69
N CYS A 38 -0.98 6.92 4.36
CA CYS A 38 -2.05 7.57 3.62
C CYS A 38 -3.43 7.05 4.06
N CYS A 39 -3.58 5.73 4.15
CA CYS A 39 -4.83 5.10 4.54
C CYS A 39 -5.22 5.39 5.99
N ARG A 40 -4.26 5.56 6.91
CA ARG A 40 -4.55 6.01 8.28
C ARG A 40 -5.20 7.39 8.33
N LYS A 41 -4.85 8.28 7.40
CA LYS A 41 -5.37 9.65 7.32
C LYS A 41 -6.65 9.77 6.49
N TRP A 42 -6.78 8.95 5.44
CA TRP A 42 -7.79 9.11 4.39
C TRP A 42 -8.64 7.86 4.17
N LYS A 43 -8.70 6.91 5.12
CA LYS A 43 -9.47 5.66 5.02
C LYS A 43 -10.89 5.87 4.47
N ASP A 44 -11.61 6.85 5.01
CA ASP A 44 -13.00 7.14 4.64
C ASP A 44 -13.16 7.84 3.28
N LYS A 45 -12.05 8.35 2.72
CA LYS A 45 -12.01 9.15 1.48
C LYS A 45 -11.25 8.47 0.35
N SER A 46 -10.69 7.28 0.60
CA SER A 46 -9.85 6.53 -0.32
C SER A 46 -10.39 5.11 -0.48
N PHE A 47 -10.87 4.79 -1.68
CA PHE A 47 -11.38 3.46 -1.98
C PHE A 47 -10.24 2.43 -2.03
N VAL A 48 -9.03 2.85 -2.44
CA VAL A 48 -7.88 1.94 -2.55
C VAL A 48 -7.41 1.42 -1.18
N CYS A 49 -7.79 2.11 -0.10
CA CYS A 49 -7.51 1.67 1.26
C CYS A 49 -8.38 0.49 1.72
N GLY A 50 -9.45 0.14 1.00
CA GLY A 50 -10.27 -1.03 1.33
C GLY A 50 -9.50 -2.36 1.25
N GLY A 51 -8.43 -2.42 0.45
CA GLY A 51 -7.55 -3.58 0.34
C GLY A 51 -6.28 -3.51 1.19
N ILE A 52 -6.09 -2.48 2.02
CA ILE A 52 -4.88 -2.29 2.82
C ILE A 52 -5.17 -2.52 4.30
N ASP A 53 -4.47 -3.48 4.88
CA ASP A 53 -4.50 -3.68 6.32
C ASP A 53 -3.58 -2.67 7.02
N ILE A 54 -4.19 -1.60 7.53
CA ILE A 54 -3.50 -0.53 8.28
C ILE A 54 -3.13 -0.94 9.72
N SER A 55 -3.68 -2.06 10.20
CA SER A 55 -3.48 -2.61 11.55
C SER A 55 -2.19 -3.43 11.63
N LYS A 56 -1.80 -4.06 10.52
CA LYS A 56 -0.53 -4.78 10.41
C LYS A 56 0.65 -3.81 10.57
N LYS A 57 1.50 -4.05 11.57
CA LYS A 57 2.86 -3.47 11.63
C LYS A 57 3.74 -4.13 10.57
N ARG A 58 4.91 -3.56 10.26
CA ARG A 58 5.88 -4.14 9.30
C ARG A 58 5.99 -5.64 9.54
N GLU A 59 5.52 -6.43 8.60
CA GLU A 59 5.68 -7.88 8.65
C GLU A 59 7.10 -8.17 8.17
N THR A 60 8.01 -8.32 9.11
CA THR A 60 9.21 -9.12 8.88
C THR A 60 8.73 -10.54 8.61
N ALA A 61 8.67 -10.89 7.32
CA ALA A 61 8.37 -12.20 6.76
C ALA A 61 8.52 -13.33 7.80
N ASN A 62 7.39 -13.83 8.30
CA ASN A 62 7.34 -15.14 8.91
C ASN A 62 6.07 -15.84 8.41
N ASN A 63 6.37 -16.89 7.66
CA ASN A 63 5.58 -18.05 7.33
C ASN A 63 4.75 -18.02 6.04
N GLU A 64 5.33 -18.70 5.04
CA GLU A 64 4.64 -19.56 4.08
C GLU A 64 3.35 -20.17 4.64
N GLN A 65 2.34 -20.23 3.78
CA GLN A 65 1.21 -21.14 3.91
C GLN A 65 0.95 -21.78 2.56
#